data_AF-A0A090Q4X6-F1
#
_entry.id   AF-A0A090Q4X6-F1
#
_cell.length_a   1.000
_cell.length_b   1.000
_cell.length_c   1.000
_cell.angle_alpha   90.00
_cell.angle_beta   90.00
_cell.angle_gamma   90.00
#
_symmetry.space_group_name_H-M   'P 1'
#
loop_
_entity.id
_entity.type
_entity.pdbx_description
1 polymer ?
#
loop_
_entity_poly.entity_id
_entity_poly.type
_entity_poly.pdbx_seq_one_letter_code
_entity_poly.pdbx_strand_id
1 'polypeptide(L)' 'MNINKEHIQDYNKQHLKSHDNNYNFLSDTLAGNGHDVDNIVSKLASFQVAIPSWALGAGGTRFGRFHSMESLHL' A
#
# COMPACT_ATOMS: atom_id res chain seq x y z
N MET A 1 8.24 7.02 11.49
CA MET A 1 7.68 7.96 10.49
C MET A 1 6.21 8.15 10.83
N ASN A 2 5.82 9.35 11.24
CA ASN A 2 4.42 9.66 11.52
C ASN A 2 3.89 10.51 10.37
N ILE A 3 2.92 9.98 9.61
CA ILE A 3 2.27 10.69 8.52
C ILE A 3 1.01 11.36 9.07
N ASN A 4 0.82 12.64 8.76
CA ASN A 4 -0.35 13.40 9.20
C ASN A 4 -1.58 13.11 8.32
N LYS A 5 -2.79 13.23 8.87
CA LYS A 5 -4.04 12.92 8.18
C LYS A 5 -4.28 13.83 6.98
N GLU A 6 -3.92 15.11 7.07
CA GLU A 6 -4.08 16.06 5.97
C GLU A 6 -3.22 15.64 4.76
N HIS A 7 -1.98 15.19 4.99
CA HIS A 7 -1.13 14.69 3.90
C HIS A 7 -1.73 13.46 3.21
N ILE A 8 -2.35 12.55 3.97
CA ILE A 8 -3.04 11.37 3.41
C ILE A 8 -4.24 11.82 2.56
N GLN A 9 -5.03 12.76 3.08
CA GLN A 9 -6.21 13.26 2.38
C GLN A 9 -5.84 13.97 1.08
N ASP A 10 -4.83 14.82 1.10
CA ASP A 10 -4.42 15.58 -0.07
C ASP A 10 -3.82 14.66 -1.15
N TYR A 11 -3.03 13.67 -0.76
CA TYR A 11 -2.55 12.62 -1.66
C TYR A 11 -3.72 11.82 -2.27
N ASN A 12 -4.67 11.39 -1.44
CA ASN A 12 -5.84 10.63 -1.91
C ASN A 12 -6.69 11.45 -2.88
N LYS A 13 -6.96 12.74 -2.59
CA LYS A 13 -7.71 13.63 -3.49
C LYS A 13 -7.03 13.76 -4.86
N GLN A 14 -5.71 13.90 -4.87
CA GLN A 14 -4.94 14.02 -6.12
C GLN A 14 -5.12 12.79 -7.03
N HIS A 15 -5.29 11.61 -6.45
CA HIS A 15 -5.37 10.35 -7.19
C HIS A 15 -6.79 9.78 -7.34
N LEU A 16 -7.78 10.36 -6.66
CA LEU A 16 -9.14 9.83 -6.57
C LEU A 16 -9.80 9.59 -7.94
N LYS A 17 -9.76 10.59 -8.82
CA LYS A 17 -10.38 10.48 -10.16
C LYS A 17 -9.81 9.31 -10.98
N SER A 18 -8.50 9.11 -10.92
CA SER A 18 -7.86 7.99 -11.63
C SER A 18 -8.20 6.66 -10.99
N HIS A 19 -8.28 6.62 -9.66
CA HIS A 19 -8.69 5.42 -8.92
C HIS A 19 -10.12 5.03 -9.28
N ASP A 20 -11.08 5.96 -9.23
CA ASP A 20 -12.49 5.69 -9.53
C ASP A 20 -12.68 5.15 -10.95
N ASN A 21 -12.01 5.75 -11.94
CA ASN A 21 -12.08 5.26 -13.33
C ASN A 21 -11.58 3.82 -13.46
N ASN A 22 -10.43 3.50 -12.84
CA ASN A 22 -9.83 2.18 -12.91
C ASN A 22 -10.66 1.15 -12.12
N TYR A 23 -11.17 1.54 -10.95
CA TYR A 23 -12.00 0.70 -10.11
C TYR A 23 -13.30 0.35 -10.82
N ASN A 24 -14.01 1.33 -11.39
CA ASN A 24 -15.27 1.11 -12.09
C ASN A 24 -15.08 0.16 -13.29
N PHE A 25 -14.06 0.39 -14.12
CA PHE A 25 -13.75 -0.49 -15.25
C PHE A 25 -13.50 -1.95 -14.82
N LEU A 26 -12.70 -2.15 -13.76
CA LEU A 26 -12.41 -3.48 -13.24
C LEU A 26 -13.65 -4.10 -12.60
N SER A 27 -14.41 -3.32 -11.84
CA SER A 27 -15.64 -3.76 -11.17
C SER A 27 -16.67 -4.25 -12.18
N ASP A 28 -16.90 -3.50 -13.25
CA ASP A 28 -17.81 -3.87 -14.33
C ASP A 28 -17.37 -5.17 -15.02
N THR A 29 -16.06 -5.30 -15.28
CA THR A 29 -15.48 -6.51 -15.90
C THR A 29 -15.68 -7.73 -15.00
N LEU A 30 -15.40 -7.60 -13.71
CA LEU A 30 -15.51 -8.70 -12.74
C LEU A 30 -16.97 -9.08 -12.48
N ALA A 31 -17.86 -8.09 -12.37
CA ALA A 31 -19.30 -8.32 -12.23
C ALA A 31 -19.87 -9.03 -13.47
N GLY A 32 -19.44 -8.63 -14.67
CA GLY A 32 -19.77 -9.31 -15.93
C GLY A 32 -19.33 -10.78 -15.97
N ASN A 33 -18.27 -11.13 -15.23
CA ASN A 33 -17.78 -12.49 -15.06
C ASN A 33 -18.42 -13.23 -13.86
N GLY A 34 -19.43 -12.63 -13.21
CA GLY A 34 -20.16 -13.25 -12.10
C GLY A 34 -19.48 -13.14 -10.73
N HIS A 35 -18.52 -12.22 -10.56
CA HIS A 35 -17.86 -11.98 -9.28
C HIS A 35 -18.53 -10.87 -8.48
N ASP A 36 -18.66 -11.10 -7.16
CA ASP A 36 -19.10 -10.08 -6.20
C ASP A 36 -17.88 -9.25 -5.74
N VAL A 37 -17.73 -8.08 -6.36
CA VAL A 37 -16.58 -7.18 -6.15
C VAL A 37 -16.55 -6.61 -4.73
N ASP A 38 -17.71 -6.24 -4.18
CA ASP A 38 -17.82 -5.68 -2.82
C ASP A 38 -17.39 -6.70 -1.77
N ASN A 39 -17.77 -7.97 -1.96
CA ASN A 39 -17.32 -9.07 -1.09
C ASN A 39 -15.80 -9.29 -1.18
N ILE A 40 -15.22 -9.21 -2.38
CA ILE A 40 -13.77 -9.31 -2.57
C ILE A 40 -13.06 -8.17 -1.83
N VAL A 41 -13.49 -6.92 -2.02
CA VAL A 41 -12.91 -5.76 -1.33
C VAL A 41 -13.02 -5.92 0.18
N SER A 42 -14.17 -6.39 0.68
CA SER A 42 -14.39 -6.63 2.11
C SER A 42 -13.42 -7.68 2.67
N LYS A 43 -13.22 -8.79 1.94
CA LYS A 43 -12.24 -9.82 2.32
C LYS A 43 -10.81 -9.27 2.34
N LEU A 44 -10.42 -8.49 1.32
CA LEU A 44 -9.10 -7.85 1.25
C LEU A 44 -8.88 -6.87 2.41
N ALA A 45 -9.88 -6.06 2.75
CA ALA A 45 -9.81 -5.14 3.88
C ALA A 45 -9.70 -5.87 5.23
N SER A 46 -10.28 -7.06 5.35
CA SER A 46 -10.21 -7.88 6.57
C SER A 46 -8.91 -8.69 6.69
N PHE A 47 -8.16 -8.85 5.60
CA PHE A 47 -6.95 -9.65 5.57
C PHE A 47 -5.82 -8.94 6.34
N GLN A 48 -5.21 -9.65 7.29
CA GLN A 48 -4.12 -9.15 8.12
C GLN A 48 -2.93 -10.10 8.04
N VAL A 49 -1.73 -9.53 7.92
CA VAL A 49 -0.46 -10.26 7.98
C VAL A 49 0.40 -9.65 9.07
N ALA A 50 0.97 -10.50 9.91
CA ALA A 50 1.89 -10.05 10.95
C ALA A 50 3.16 -9.48 10.31
N ILE A 51 3.54 -8.27 10.74
CA ILE A 51 4.80 -7.64 10.32
C ILE A 51 5.89 -8.06 11.30
N PRO A 52 6.93 -8.80 10.86
CA PRO A 52 8.02 -9.16 11.74
C PRO A 52 8.86 -7.93 12.12
N SER A 53 9.23 -7.81 13.39
CA SER A 53 10.02 -6.68 13.90
C SER A 53 11.38 -6.54 13.20
N TRP A 54 11.96 -7.65 12.76
CA TRP A 54 13.27 -7.69 12.09
C TRP A 54 13.25 -7.14 10.66
N ALA A 55 12.07 -7.01 10.02
CA ALA A 55 11.96 -6.50 8.65
C ALA A 55 11.92 -4.97 8.55
N LEU A 56 11.86 -4.25 9.68
CA LEU A 56 11.78 -2.79 9.71
C LEU A 56 13.14 -2.10 9.56
N GLY A 57 14.24 -2.86 9.58
CA GLY A 57 15.59 -2.34 9.35
C GLY A 57 16.26 -3.00 8.16
N ALA A 58 17.40 -2.45 7.73
CA ALA A 58 18.22 -3.07 6.69
C ALA A 58 18.62 -4.49 7.13
N GLY A 59 18.24 -5.49 6.33
CA GLY A 59 18.70 -6.87 6.47
C GLY A 59 20.19 -7.00 6.15
N GLY A 60 20.75 -8.19 6.34
CA GLY A 60 22.16 -8.47 6.04
C GLY A 60 22.36 -9.89 5.58
N THR A 61 23.50 -10.14 4.94
CA THR A 61 23.95 -11.48 4.57
C THR A 61 25.26 -11.80 5.28
N ARG A 62 25.76 -13.05 5.13
CA ARG A 62 27.08 -13.44 5.64
C ARG A 62 28.25 -12.63 5.06
N PHE A 63 28.04 -11.91 3.97
CA PHE A 63 29.06 -11.12 3.29
C PHE A 63 29.02 -9.63 3.67
N GLY A 64 27.95 -9.18 4.32
CA GLY A 64 27.82 -7.78 4.68
C GLY A 64 26.39 -7.36 4.95
N ARG A 65 26.29 -6.23 5.65
CA ARG A 65 25.06 -5.50 5.94
C ARG A 65 25.31 -4.06 5.53
N PHE A 66 24.48 -3.56 4.62
CA PHE A 66 24.61 -2.21 4.09
C PHE A 66 23.37 -1.43 4.49
N HIS A 67 23.54 -0.46 5.36
CA HIS A 67 22.48 0.46 5.73
C HIS A 67 22.46 1.62 4.74
N SER A 68 21.28 2.00 4.27
CA SER A 68 21.10 3.27 3.56
C SER A 68 20.70 4.35 4.57
N MET A 69 21.65 5.18 4.97
CA MET A 69 21.38 6.58 5.34
C MET A 69 22.70 7.33 5.45
N GLU A 70 23.09 8.01 4.36
CA GLU A 70 23.96 9.16 4.44
C GLU A 70 23.04 10.38 4.55
N SER A 71 22.88 10.92 5.76
CA SER A 71 22.59 12.34 5.94
C SER A 71 23.80 12.93 6.65
N LEU A 72 24.79 13.34 5.86
CA LEU A 72 25.74 14.36 6.30
C LEU A 72 24.92 15.58 6.72
N HIS A 73 24.82 15.81 8.03
CA HIS A 73 24.67 17.15 8.56
C HIS A 73 26.09 17.72 8.69
N LEU A 74 26.53 18.40 7.63
CA LEU A 74 27.40 19.57 7.71
C LEU A 74 26.58 20.77 7.25
#